data_AF-A0A839HJU2-F1
#
_entry.id   AF-A0A839HJU2-F1
#
_cell.length_a   1.000
_cell.length_b   1.000
_cell.length_c   1.000
_cell.angle_alpha   90.00
_cell.angle_beta   90.00
_cell.angle_gamma   90.00
#
_symmetry.space_group_name_H-M   'P 1'
#
loop_
_entity.id
_entity.type
_entity.pdbx_description
1 polymer ?
#
loop_
_entity_poly.entity_id
_entity_poly.type
_entity_poly.pdbx_seq_one_letter_code
_entity_poly.pdbx_strand_id
1 'polypeptide(L)'
;MKDPHLTTAQFIAQLREIGGCPWKAADGTQRVYFNDLPDLFGLELVYYKSGNIKSAKLDGDRISNTTARRICGDLATLKLWVDPADGTTHVRHQFRPIFDYDYHAILTEAVSDRVAEVPCPAPD
;
A
#
# COMPACT_ATOMS: atom_id res chain seq x y z
N MET A 1 32.93 11.97 4.50
CA MET A 1 32.25 10.69 4.21
C MET A 1 30.91 11.11 3.62
N LYS A 2 30.74 11.05 2.29
CA LYS A 2 29.45 11.39 1.69
C LYS A 2 28.50 10.28 2.11
N ASP A 3 27.41 10.62 2.79
CA ASP A 3 26.29 9.71 2.96
C ASP A 3 26.03 9.06 1.60
N PRO A 4 25.99 7.73 1.48
CA PRO A 4 25.69 7.09 0.22
C PRO A 4 24.20 7.35 -0.05
N HIS A 5 23.92 8.48 -0.67
CA HIS A 5 22.59 8.79 -1.17
C HIS A 5 22.21 7.67 -2.13
N LEU A 6 21.12 6.99 -1.81
CA LEU A 6 20.56 5.99 -2.69
C LEU A 6 20.18 6.67 -4.00
N THR A 7 20.50 6.02 -5.12
CA THR A 7 19.93 6.42 -6.40
C THR A 7 18.46 6.00 -6.45
N THR A 8 17.63 6.67 -7.27
CA THR A 8 16.24 6.27 -7.54
C THR A 8 16.11 4.78 -7.88
N ALA A 9 17.03 4.23 -8.67
CA ALA A 9 17.02 2.82 -9.06
C ALA A 9 17.24 1.88 -7.86
N GLN A 10 18.17 2.23 -6.96
CA GLN A 10 18.39 1.46 -5.73
C GLN A 10 17.20 1.59 -4.79
N PHE A 11 16.57 2.77 -4.70
CA PHE A 11 15.40 2.98 -3.86
C PHE A 11 14.21 2.16 -4.36
N ILE A 12 13.97 2.16 -5.67
CA ILE A 12 12.96 1.29 -6.29
C ILE A 12 13.23 -0.19 -5.97
N ALA A 13 14.49 -0.63 -5.99
CA ALA A 13 14.84 -2.01 -5.67
C ALA A 13 14.50 -2.35 -4.21
N GLN A 14 14.79 -1.45 -3.27
CA GLN A 14 14.43 -1.63 -1.85
C GLN A 14 12.91 -1.62 -1.63
N LEU A 15 12.19 -0.70 -2.28
CA LEU A 15 10.72 -0.67 -2.23
C LEU A 15 10.11 -1.98 -2.76
N ARG A 16 10.76 -2.63 -3.72
CA ARG A 16 10.33 -3.94 -4.24
C ARG A 16 10.52 -5.07 -3.23
N GLU A 17 11.58 -5.02 -2.42
CA GLU A 17 11.83 -6.01 -1.37
C GLU A 17 10.76 -5.98 -0.27
N ILE A 18 10.17 -4.81 -0.01
CA ILE A 18 9.08 -4.63 0.96
C ILE A 18 7.67 -4.77 0.36
N GLY A 19 7.55 -5.35 -0.84
CA GLY A 19 6.27 -5.68 -1.48
C GLY A 19 5.79 -4.69 -2.55
N GLY A 20 6.59 -3.68 -2.86
CA GLY A 20 6.29 -2.71 -3.90
C GLY A 20 6.36 -3.28 -5.33
N CYS A 21 5.47 -2.82 -6.20
CA CYS A 21 5.43 -3.18 -7.61
C CYS A 21 5.80 -1.96 -8.47
N PRO A 22 7.02 -1.89 -9.03
CA PRO A 22 7.46 -0.76 -9.82
C PRO A 22 6.69 -0.66 -11.14
N TRP A 23 6.37 0.57 -11.51
CA TRP A 23 5.71 0.93 -12.73
C TRP A 23 6.38 2.16 -13.34
N LYS A 24 6.51 2.16 -14.66
CA LYS A 24 7.06 3.28 -15.42
C LYS A 24 6.14 3.62 -16.58
N ALA A 25 5.78 4.89 -16.68
CA ALA A 25 5.01 5.45 -17.78
C ALA A 25 5.90 5.65 -19.02
N ALA A 26 5.27 5.81 -20.19
CA ALA A 26 5.96 6.17 -21.42
C ALA A 26 6.59 7.58 -21.37
N ASP A 27 6.02 8.49 -20.57
CA ASP A 27 6.53 9.86 -20.37
C ASP A 27 7.73 9.95 -19.41
N GLY A 28 8.14 8.82 -18.82
CA GLY A 28 9.25 8.75 -17.87
C GLY A 28 8.83 8.74 -16.41
N THR A 29 7.57 9.02 -16.07
CA THR A 29 7.06 8.96 -14.69
C THR A 29 7.26 7.57 -14.08
N GLN A 30 7.75 7.51 -12.85
CA GLN A 30 7.93 6.25 -12.12
C GLN A 30 7.04 6.23 -10.88
N ARG A 31 6.51 5.05 -10.54
CA ARG A 31 5.70 4.81 -9.33
C ARG A 31 6.03 3.44 -8.79
N VAL A 32 5.92 3.25 -7.49
CA VAL A 32 5.97 1.91 -6.88
C VAL A 32 4.68 1.65 -6.13
N TYR A 33 3.84 0.76 -6.67
CA TYR A 33 2.52 0.47 -6.12
C TYR A 33 2.57 -0.55 -4.99
N PHE A 34 1.78 -0.34 -3.94
CA PHE A 34 1.52 -1.32 -2.89
C PHE A 34 0.09 -1.85 -3.07
N ASN A 35 -0.04 -3.13 -3.39
CA ASN A 35 -1.31 -3.76 -3.75
C ASN A 35 -1.91 -4.63 -2.64
N ASP A 36 -1.14 -4.88 -1.57
CA ASP A 36 -1.53 -5.60 -0.36
C ASP A 36 -2.32 -4.70 0.61
N LEU A 37 -3.21 -3.86 0.06
CA LEU A 37 -4.01 -2.91 0.82
C LEU A 37 -4.81 -3.54 1.98
N PRO A 38 -5.38 -4.76 1.85
CA PRO A 38 -6.01 -5.44 2.98
C PRO A 38 -5.06 -5.62 4.16
N ASP A 39 -3.84 -6.09 3.90
CA ASP A 39 -2.86 -6.36 4.95
C ASP A 39 -2.35 -5.05 5.56
N LEU A 40 -2.11 -4.03 4.73
CA LEU A 40 -1.76 -2.67 5.18
C LEU A 40 -2.85 -2.02 6.03
N PHE A 41 -4.12 -2.35 5.77
CA PHE A 41 -5.26 -1.88 6.53
C PHE A 41 -5.53 -2.72 7.81
N GLY A 42 -4.73 -3.75 8.08
CA GLY A 42 -4.92 -4.64 9.23
C GLY A 42 -6.01 -5.70 9.04
N LEU A 43 -6.47 -5.93 7.81
CA LEU A 43 -7.51 -6.90 7.48
C LEU A 43 -6.91 -8.30 7.24
N GLU A 44 -7.12 -9.21 8.19
CA GLU A 44 -6.74 -10.62 8.04
C GLU A 44 -7.91 -11.46 7.53
N LEU A 45 -7.72 -12.15 6.40
CA LEU A 45 -8.76 -12.97 5.77
C LEU A 45 -8.31 -14.42 5.61
N VAL A 46 -9.14 -15.34 6.09
CA VAL A 46 -8.99 -16.76 5.81
C VAL A 46 -10.10 -17.18 4.88
N TYR A 47 -9.78 -17.90 3.81
CA TYR A 47 -10.74 -18.37 2.82
C TYR A 47 -10.98 -19.87 2.91
N TYR A 48 -12.18 -20.30 2.54
CA TYR A 48 -12.44 -21.68 2.13
C TYR A 48 -11.84 -21.96 0.76
N LYS A 49 -11.69 -23.23 0.40
CA LYS A 49 -11.28 -23.66 -0.95
C LYS A 49 -12.20 -23.15 -2.07
N SER A 50 -13.44 -22.79 -1.74
CA SER A 50 -14.40 -22.19 -2.67
C SER A 50 -14.18 -20.70 -2.92
N GLY A 51 -13.22 -20.05 -2.25
CA GLY A 51 -13.00 -18.60 -2.33
C GLY A 51 -13.94 -17.77 -1.44
N ASN A 52 -14.83 -18.41 -0.67
CA ASN A 52 -15.62 -17.70 0.34
C ASN A 52 -14.78 -17.41 1.59
N ILE A 53 -15.02 -16.26 2.23
CA ILE A 53 -14.38 -15.91 3.50
C ILE A 53 -14.85 -16.90 4.57
N LYS A 54 -13.90 -17.56 5.23
CA LYS A 54 -14.07 -18.46 6.37
C LYS A 54 -14.06 -17.68 7.69
N SER A 55 -13.13 -16.75 7.83
CA SER A 55 -13.06 -15.84 8.97
C SER A 55 -12.36 -14.55 8.58
N ALA A 56 -12.71 -13.46 9.25
CA ALA A 56 -12.09 -12.16 9.07
C ALA A 56 -11.78 -11.52 10.42
N LYS A 57 -10.65 -10.83 10.49
CA LYS A 57 -10.28 -9.95 11.59
C LYS A 57 -9.82 -8.60 11.05
N LEU A 58 -10.06 -7.55 11.81
CA LEU A 58 -9.51 -6.22 11.59
C LEU A 58 -8.75 -5.84 12.86
N ASP A 59 -7.47 -5.54 12.75
CA ASP A 59 -6.59 -5.20 13.88
C ASP A 59 -6.64 -6.25 15.01
N GLY A 60 -6.71 -7.53 14.63
CA GLY A 60 -6.80 -8.66 15.55
C GLY A 60 -8.22 -8.97 16.05
N ASP A 61 -9.17 -8.05 15.92
CA ASP A 61 -10.55 -8.22 16.37
C ASP A 61 -11.42 -8.88 15.30
N ARG A 62 -12.25 -9.83 15.73
CA ARG A 62 -13.13 -10.57 14.81
C ARG A 62 -14.23 -9.65 14.26
N ILE A 63 -14.31 -9.58 12.93
CA ILE A 63 -15.39 -8.88 12.22
C ILE A 63 -16.28 -9.84 11.44
N SER A 64 -17.44 -9.35 10.96
CA SER A 64 -18.31 -10.14 10.09
C SER A 64 -17.71 -10.30 8.69
N ASN A 65 -17.97 -11.44 8.04
CA ASN A 65 -17.51 -11.70 6.67
C ASN A 65 -18.11 -10.69 5.67
N THR A 66 -19.33 -10.20 5.92
CA THR A 66 -19.97 -9.16 5.09
C THR A 66 -19.23 -7.82 5.22
N THR A 67 -18.86 -7.43 6.44
CA THR A 67 -18.05 -6.24 6.69
C THR A 67 -16.71 -6.34 5.97
N ALA A 68 -16.02 -7.48 6.13
CA ALA A 68 -14.75 -7.75 5.47
C ALA A 68 -14.87 -7.62 3.94
N ARG A 69 -15.89 -8.21 3.33
CA ARG A 69 -16.11 -8.14 1.88
C ARG A 69 -16.35 -6.72 1.37
N ARG A 70 -17.03 -5.88 2.16
CA ARG A 70 -17.24 -4.46 1.84
C ARG A 70 -15.94 -3.67 1.95
N ILE A 71 -15.14 -3.89 3.00
CA ILE A 71 -13.81 -3.29 3.15
C ILE A 71 -12.92 -3.69 1.96
N CYS A 72 -12.88 -4.97 1.58
CA CYS A 72 -12.16 -5.40 0.37
C CYS A 72 -12.65 -4.69 -0.89
N GLY A 73 -13.96 -4.46 -1.00
CA GLY A 73 -14.55 -3.70 -2.09
C GLY A 73 -14.01 -2.26 -2.14
N ASP A 74 -14.04 -1.56 -1.01
CA ASP A 74 -13.51 -0.19 -0.89
C ASP A 74 -12.01 -0.13 -1.22
N LEU A 75 -11.22 -1.03 -0.61
CA LEU A 75 -9.77 -1.14 -0.86
C LEU A 75 -9.45 -1.45 -2.32
N ALA A 76 -10.27 -2.25 -3.02
CA ALA A 76 -10.07 -2.52 -4.44
C ALA A 76 -10.26 -1.28 -5.33
N THR A 77 -10.96 -0.25 -4.85
CA THR A 77 -11.12 1.04 -5.54
C THR A 77 -9.95 2.00 -5.30
N LEU A 78 -9.06 1.67 -4.38
CA LEU A 78 -7.92 2.49 -4.01
C LEU A 78 -6.67 2.15 -4.84
N LYS A 79 -5.81 3.15 -4.99
CA LYS A 79 -4.44 3.00 -5.50
C LYS A 79 -3.49 3.67 -4.53
N LEU A 80 -2.47 2.94 -4.13
CA LEU A 80 -1.41 3.39 -3.23
C LEU A 80 -0.09 3.25 -3.95
N TRP A 81 0.68 4.33 -4.01
CA TRP A 81 2.03 4.28 -4.56
C TRP A 81 2.97 5.25 -3.85
N VAL A 82 4.25 4.91 -3.89
CA VAL A 82 5.35 5.81 -3.53
C VAL A 82 5.94 6.39 -4.81
N ASP A 83 6.18 7.70 -4.82
CA ASP A 83 7.00 8.34 -5.84
C ASP A 83 8.49 8.13 -5.51
N PRO A 84 9.26 7.42 -6.35
CA PRO A 84 10.65 7.13 -6.05
C PRO A 84 11.58 8.36 -6.21
N ALA A 85 11.08 9.50 -6.73
CA ALA A 85 11.87 10.73 -6.82
C ALA A 85 12.04 11.42 -5.46
N ASP A 86 11.01 11.38 -4.61
CA ASP A 86 10.99 12.12 -3.35
C ASP A 86 10.50 11.29 -2.15
N GLY A 87 10.12 10.03 -2.37
CA GLY A 87 9.62 9.12 -1.33
C GLY A 87 8.19 9.39 -0.90
N THR A 88 7.48 10.32 -1.55
CA THR A 88 6.13 10.72 -1.15
C THR A 88 5.14 9.58 -1.39
N THR A 89 4.33 9.29 -0.38
CA THR A 89 3.24 8.32 -0.47
C THR A 89 1.96 8.99 -0.96
N HIS A 90 1.29 8.35 -1.91
CA HIS A 90 0.05 8.83 -2.50
C HIS A 90 -1.03 7.77 -2.42
N VAL A 91 -2.21 8.16 -1.93
CA VAL A 91 -3.44 7.36 -1.98
C VAL A 91 -4.44 8.03 -2.91
N ARG A 92 -5.03 7.27 -3.82
CA ARG A 92 -6.08 7.76 -4.73
C ARG A 92 -7.30 6.85 -4.72
N HIS A 93 -8.46 7.42 -4.44
CA HIS A 93 -9.75 6.79 -4.70
C HIS A 93 -10.09 6.86 -6.19
N GLN A 94 -10.40 5.71 -6.79
CA GLN A 94 -11.02 5.66 -8.11
C GLN A 94 -12.53 5.82 -8.02
N PHE A 95 -13.12 5.31 -6.95
CA PHE A 95 -14.54 5.40 -6.67
C PHE A 95 -14.76 5.77 -5.20
N ARG A 96 -15.96 6.27 -4.89
CA ARG A 96 -16.34 6.59 -3.51
C ARG A 96 -16.46 5.30 -2.70
N PRO A 97 -15.80 5.19 -1.53
CA PRO A 97 -15.93 4.02 -0.66
C PRO A 97 -17.32 3.96 -0.03
N ILE A 98 -17.73 2.76 0.36
CA ILE A 98 -18.98 2.49 1.06
C ILE A 98 -18.86 2.87 2.53
N PHE A 99 -17.74 2.53 3.16
CA PHE A 99 -17.44 2.94 4.53
C PHE A 99 -16.67 4.26 4.56
N ASP A 100 -16.88 5.02 5.64
CA ASP A 100 -16.22 6.31 5.89
C ASP A 100 -15.00 6.14 6.80
N TYR A 101 -14.21 5.08 6.57
CA TYR A 101 -12.89 4.98 7.20
C TYR A 101 -11.95 5.99 6.57
N ASP A 102 -11.02 6.51 7.36
CA ASP A 102 -9.92 7.32 6.83
C ASP A 102 -8.84 6.41 6.22
N TYR A 103 -9.21 5.76 5.12
CA TYR A 103 -8.31 4.90 4.36
C TYR A 103 -7.05 5.64 3.92
N HIS A 104 -7.15 6.94 3.67
CA HIS A 104 -6.00 7.74 3.25
C HIS A 104 -4.98 7.82 4.39
N ALA A 105 -5.39 8.23 5.59
CA ALA A 105 -4.49 8.34 6.73
C ALA A 105 -3.88 6.98 7.08
N ILE A 106 -4.72 5.95 7.25
CA ILE A 106 -4.30 4.61 7.68
C ILE A 106 -3.30 4.00 6.70
N LEU A 107 -3.60 4.03 5.40
CA LEU A 107 -2.71 3.43 4.40
C LEU A 107 -1.42 4.23 4.20
N THR A 108 -1.50 5.57 4.31
CA THR A 108 -0.31 6.42 4.23
C THR A 108 0.63 6.15 5.39
N GLU A 109 0.10 6.05 6.61
CA GLU A 109 0.86 5.72 7.81
C GLU A 109 1.51 4.33 7.68
N ALA A 110 0.70 3.30 7.36
CA ALA A 110 1.20 1.93 7.24
C ALA A 110 2.30 1.76 6.18
N VAL A 111 2.21 2.45 5.04
CA VAL A 111 3.28 2.43 4.03
C VAL A 111 4.46 3.30 4.44
N SER A 112 4.23 4.48 5.03
CA SER A 112 5.32 5.33 5.50
C SER A 112 6.17 4.63 6.55
N ASP A 113 5.57 3.88 7.46
CA ASP A 113 6.30 3.07 8.45
C ASP A 113 7.16 1.98 7.80
N ARG A 114 6.64 1.32 6.75
CA ARG A 114 7.42 0.34 5.98
C ARG A 114 8.56 0.97 5.17
N VAL A 115 8.34 2.20 4.69
CA VAL A 115 9.29 2.95 3.84
C VAL A 115 10.32 3.70 4.68
N ALA A 116 10.01 4.10 5.91
CA ALA A 116 10.93 4.84 6.79
C ALA A 116 12.22 4.06 7.12
N GLU A 117 12.15 2.73 7.07
CA GLU A 117 13.29 1.82 7.21
C GLU A 117 14.22 1.84 5.97
N VAL A 118 13.82 2.55 4.91
CA VAL A 118 14.50 2.61 3.61
C VAL A 118 15.01 4.04 3.36
N PRO A 119 16.33 4.26 3.19
CA PRO A 119 16.85 5.60 2.96
C PRO A 119 16.35 6.14 1.61
N CYS A 120 15.51 7.17 1.67
CA CYS A 120 14.98 7.84 0.48
C CYS A 120 16.10 8.64 -0.25
N PRO A 121 16.12 8.64 -1.59
CA PRO A 121 16.96 9.56 -2.35
C PRO A 121 16.64 11.01 -1.99
N ALA A 122 17.64 11.88 -1.99
CA ALA A 122 17.39 13.33 -1.95
C ALA A 122 16.78 13.76 -3.30
N PRO A 123 15.84 14.73 -3.31
CA PRO A 123 15.38 15.33 -4.56
C PRO A 123 16.59 16.00 -5.25
N ASP A 124 16.76 15.72 -6.55
CA ASP A 124 17.80 16.31 -7.40
C ASP A 124 17.65 17.84 -7.54
#